data_AF-A0A7S2R697-F1
#
_entry.id   AF-A0A7S2R697-F1
#
_cell.length_a   1.000
_cell.length_b   1.000
_cell.length_c   1.000
_cell.angle_alpha   90.00
_cell.angle_beta   90.00
_cell.angle_gamma   90.00
#
_symmetry.space_group_name_H-M   'P 1'
#
loop_
_entity.id
_entity.type
_entity.pdbx_description
1 polymer ?
#
loop_
_entity_poly.entity_id
_entity_poly.type
_entity_poly.pdbx_seq_one_letter_code
_entity_poly.pdbx_strand_id
1 'polypeptide(L)'
;AVECYGGGLWHTWFDRDLGLSGRVFVRSPESNSIKQHLICLDRAILRIPNLAIHLQTPSEREAFAVNKEDHLQPILAMQVKQALTDNNNSDNCDWDSYQEPLLLQLLAEELNIPVEQIVDFELNLY
;
A
#
# COMPACT_ATOMS: atom_id res chain seq x y z
N ALA A 1 4.55 4.86 -2.84
CA ALA A 1 5.47 4.01 -3.62
C ALA A 1 5.80 2.75 -2.80
N VAL A 2 6.36 1.71 -3.43
CA VAL A 2 6.81 0.49 -2.73
C VAL A 2 8.31 0.31 -2.93
N GLU A 3 8.98 -0.41 -2.04
CA GLU A 3 10.41 -0.69 -2.12
C GLU A 3 10.68 -2.20 -2.25
N CYS A 4 11.63 -2.56 -3.11
CA CYS A 4 12.08 -3.93 -3.28
C CYS A 4 13.04 -4.34 -2.16
N TYR A 5 12.56 -5.11 -1.19
CA TYR A 5 13.41 -5.67 -0.14
C TYR A 5 14.12 -6.96 -0.60
N GLY A 6 15.46 -6.93 -0.65
CA GLY A 6 16.29 -8.11 -0.94
C GLY A 6 16.38 -8.53 -2.41
N GLY A 7 16.75 -9.80 -2.64
CA GLY A 7 17.00 -10.38 -3.98
C GLY A 7 15.81 -11.15 -4.55
N GLY A 8 14.59 -10.61 -4.40
CA GLY A 8 13.36 -11.30 -4.79
C GLY A 8 13.29 -11.68 -6.28
N LEU A 9 12.53 -12.73 -6.58
CA LEU A 9 12.15 -13.10 -7.95
C LEU A 9 10.97 -12.23 -8.41
N TRP A 10 11.23 -10.95 -8.71
CA TRP A 10 10.17 -9.93 -8.86
C TRP A 10 9.10 -10.23 -9.92
N HIS A 11 9.42 -11.02 -10.94
CA HIS A 11 8.43 -11.42 -11.94
C HIS A 11 7.30 -12.31 -11.37
N THR A 12 7.52 -13.00 -10.24
CA THR A 12 6.50 -13.88 -9.63
C THR A 12 5.44 -13.12 -8.84
N TRP A 13 5.68 -11.83 -8.58
CA TRP A 13 4.78 -10.93 -7.86
C TRP A 13 3.70 -10.33 -8.74
N PHE A 14 3.87 -10.37 -10.06
CA PHE A 14 2.84 -9.94 -10.99
C PHE A 14 1.63 -10.87 -10.95
N ASP A 15 0.45 -10.28 -11.14
CA ASP A 15 -0.85 -10.95 -11.16
C ASP A 15 -1.17 -11.78 -9.91
N ARG A 16 -0.54 -11.43 -8.79
CA ARG A 16 -0.87 -11.93 -7.46
C ARG A 16 -1.88 -11.04 -6.79
N ASP A 17 -2.77 -11.68 -6.04
CA ASP A 17 -3.66 -11.01 -5.10
C ASP A 17 -2.86 -10.78 -3.82
N LEU A 18 -2.48 -9.53 -3.56
CA LEU A 18 -1.54 -9.19 -2.49
C LEU A 18 -2.25 -8.58 -1.29
N GLY A 19 -1.87 -9.06 -0.11
CA GLY A 19 -2.25 -8.49 1.19
C GLY A 19 -1.20 -7.49 1.72
N LEU A 20 -1.46 -6.93 2.90
CA LEU A 20 -0.48 -6.12 3.65
C LEU A 20 -0.34 -6.63 5.07
N SER A 21 0.88 -6.74 5.56
CA SER A 21 1.16 -7.07 6.96
C SER A 21 2.35 -6.28 7.49
N GLY A 22 2.36 -5.99 8.79
CA GLY A 22 3.47 -5.25 9.39
C GLY A 22 3.09 -4.61 10.71
N ARG A 23 3.61 -3.40 10.93
CA ARG A 23 3.41 -2.63 12.16
C ARG A 23 2.99 -1.20 11.89
N VAL A 24 2.14 -0.68 12.77
CA VAL A 24 1.67 0.70 12.77
C VAL A 24 2.01 1.33 14.12
N PHE A 25 2.56 2.53 14.09
CA PHE A 25 2.87 3.32 15.28
C PHE A 25 1.73 4.30 15.54
N VAL A 26 1.14 4.17 16.72
CA VAL A 26 -0.08 4.88 17.11
C VAL A 26 0.19 5.75 18.33
N ARG A 27 -0.22 7.02 18.28
CA ARG A 27 -0.15 7.95 19.41
C ARG A 27 -1.36 7.78 20.30
N SER A 28 -1.12 7.42 21.55
CA SER A 28 -2.16 7.36 22.58
C SER A 28 -2.60 8.78 22.97
N PRO A 29 -3.90 9.13 22.84
CA PRO A 29 -4.39 10.46 23.19
C PRO A 29 -4.29 10.76 24.69
N GLU A 30 -4.38 9.74 25.54
CA GLU A 30 -4.36 9.90 27.00
C GLU A 30 -2.96 10.17 27.56
N SER A 31 -1.96 9.47 27.04
CA SER A 31 -0.60 9.45 27.58
C SER A 31 0.42 10.17 26.71
N ASN A 32 0.02 10.62 25.51
CA ASN A 32 0.88 11.15 24.46
C ASN A 32 2.09 10.26 24.12
N SER A 33 2.00 8.97 24.46
CA SER A 33 3.03 7.97 24.17
C SER A 33 2.74 7.25 22.86
N ILE A 34 3.79 6.84 22.17
CA ILE A 34 3.69 6.06 20.92
C ILE A 34 3.71 4.58 21.28
N LYS A 35 2.76 3.82 20.76
CA LYS A 35 2.67 2.36 20.88
C LYS A 35 2.73 1.72 19.50
N GLN A 36 3.29 0.53 19.44
CA GLN A 36 3.35 -0.27 18.22
C GLN A 36 2.21 -1.29 18.21
N HIS A 37 1.49 -1.38 17.10
CA HIS A 37 0.47 -2.38 16.83
C HIS A 37 0.88 -3.22 15.62
N LEU A 38 0.66 -4.53 15.69
CA LEU A 38 0.80 -5.42 14.53
C LEU A 38 -0.50 -5.44 13.75
N ILE A 39 -0.39 -5.46 12.43
CA ILE A 39 -1.55 -5.50 11.52
C ILE A 39 -1.33 -6.55 10.44
N CYS A 40 -2.43 -7.22 10.05
CA CYS A 40 -2.47 -8.13 8.92
C CYS A 40 -3.80 -7.96 8.19
N LEU A 41 -3.76 -7.31 7.03
CA LEU A 41 -4.90 -7.22 6.12
C LEU A 41 -4.90 -8.48 5.24
N ASP A 42 -5.53 -9.55 5.76
CA ASP A 42 -5.64 -10.87 5.10
C ASP A 42 -6.75 -10.89 4.04
N ARG A 43 -6.65 -9.94 3.11
CA ARG A 43 -7.52 -9.84 1.93
C ARG A 43 -6.76 -9.16 0.81
N ALA A 44 -7.11 -9.51 -0.43
CA ALA A 44 -6.53 -8.94 -1.63
C ALA A 44 -6.89 -7.46 -1.76
N ILE A 45 -5.95 -6.57 -1.44
CA ILE A 45 -6.13 -5.11 -1.56
C ILE A 45 -5.19 -4.50 -2.59
N LEU A 46 -4.10 -5.18 -2.92
CA LEU A 46 -3.10 -4.71 -3.87
C LEU A 46 -2.91 -5.72 -4.98
N ARG A 47 -2.60 -5.22 -6.17
CA ARG A 47 -2.23 -6.06 -7.33
C ARG A 47 -1.23 -5.35 -8.22
N ILE A 48 -0.22 -6.09 -8.69
CA ILE A 48 0.74 -5.63 -9.70
C ILE A 48 0.36 -6.31 -11.02
N PRO A 49 -0.35 -5.65 -11.94
CA PRO A 49 -0.82 -6.29 -13.17
C PRO A 49 0.29 -6.43 -14.21
N ASN A 50 0.27 -7.51 -14.99
CA ASN A 50 1.10 -7.58 -16.20
C ASN A 50 0.60 -6.65 -17.30
N LEU A 51 1.52 -6.13 -18.10
CA LEU A 51 1.17 -5.52 -19.38
C LEU A 51 0.66 -6.62 -20.33
N ALA A 52 -0.44 -6.33 -21.03
CA ALA A 52 -1.00 -7.26 -21.99
C ALA A 52 0.03 -7.64 -23.08
N ILE A 53 0.17 -8.95 -23.35
CA ILE A 53 1.15 -9.49 -24.30
C ILE A 53 1.05 -8.87 -25.71
N HIS A 54 -0.14 -8.44 -26.12
CA HIS A 54 -0.40 -7.79 -27.40
C HIS A 54 0.30 -6.43 -27.54
N LEU A 55 0.61 -5.79 -26.42
CA LEU A 55 1.30 -4.49 -26.36
C LEU A 55 2.82 -4.66 -26.21
N GLN A 56 3.32 -5.90 -26.21
CA GLN A 56 4.74 -6.20 -26.09
C GLN A 56 5.32 -6.72 -27.41
N THR A 57 6.51 -6.24 -27.74
CA THR A 57 7.32 -6.80 -28.83
C THR A 57 7.76 -8.23 -28.51
N PRO A 58 8.09 -9.07 -29.50
CA PRO A 58 8.67 -10.39 -29.26
C PRO A 58 9.91 -10.37 -28.36
N SER A 59 10.79 -9.37 -28.55
CA SER A 59 12.01 -9.20 -27.76
C SER A 59 11.75 -8.86 -26.30
N GLU A 60 10.76 -8.01 -26.00
CA GLU A 60 10.42 -7.66 -24.61
C GLU A 60 9.84 -8.87 -23.85
N ARG A 61 9.11 -9.74 -24.55
CA ARG A 61 8.54 -10.96 -23.98
C ARG A 61 9.62 -11.98 -23.61
N GLU A 62 10.69 -12.05 -24.38
CA GLU A 62 11.82 -12.95 -24.11
C GLU A 62 12.78 -12.41 -23.04
N ALA A 63 12.91 -11.08 -22.93
CA ALA A 63 13.91 -10.45 -22.05
C ALA A 63 13.59 -10.54 -20.55
N PHE A 64 12.33 -10.77 -20.16
CA PHE A 64 11.86 -10.80 -18.75
C PHE A 64 12.43 -9.65 -17.89
N ALA A 65 12.71 -8.50 -18.51
CA ALA A 65 13.39 -7.38 -17.88
C ALA A 65 12.35 -6.45 -17.24
N VAL A 66 12.11 -6.61 -15.94
CA VAL A 66 11.21 -5.75 -15.18
C VAL A 66 12.00 -4.61 -14.56
N ASN A 67 11.60 -3.36 -14.85
CA ASN A 67 12.07 -2.20 -14.10
C ASN A 67 11.38 -2.18 -12.72
N LYS A 68 12.18 -2.21 -11.65
CA LYS A 68 11.66 -2.32 -10.28
C LYS A 68 10.95 -1.06 -9.79
N GLU A 69 11.31 0.11 -10.30
CA GLU A 69 10.71 1.38 -9.88
C GLU A 69 9.41 1.62 -10.65
N ASP A 70 9.44 1.41 -11.97
CA ASP A 70 8.33 1.79 -12.84
C ASP A 70 7.25 0.70 -12.97
N HIS A 71 7.63 -0.59 -12.92
CA HIS A 71 6.71 -1.69 -13.24
C HIS A 71 6.20 -2.46 -12.02
N LEU A 72 6.77 -2.26 -10.82
CA LEU A 72 6.35 -2.96 -9.60
C LEU A 72 5.42 -2.14 -8.70
N GLN A 73 4.92 -1.00 -9.17
CA GLN A 73 3.97 -0.20 -8.42
C GLN A 73 2.60 -0.91 -8.37
N PRO A 74 2.10 -1.30 -7.18
CA PRO A 74 0.82 -1.96 -7.06
C PRO A 74 -0.34 -0.97 -7.16
N ILE A 75 -1.46 -1.45 -7.67
CA ILE A 75 -2.72 -0.72 -7.70
C ILE A 75 -3.53 -1.08 -6.45
N LEU A 76 -3.95 -0.06 -5.69
CA LEU A 76 -4.82 -0.19 -4.50
C LEU A 76 -6.30 -0.01 -4.86
N ALA A 77 -6.63 1.10 -5.51
CA ALA A 77 -8.00 1.45 -5.85
C ALA A 77 -8.05 2.38 -7.06
N MET A 78 -9.26 2.51 -7.62
CA MET A 78 -9.55 3.51 -8.64
C MET A 78 -9.97 4.81 -7.98
N GLN A 79 -9.55 5.94 -8.53
CA GLN A 79 -9.92 7.28 -8.05
C GLN A 79 -11.45 7.47 -7.93
N VAL A 80 -12.24 6.83 -8.80
CA VAL A 80 -13.71 6.83 -8.71
C VAL A 80 -14.21 6.26 -7.38
N LYS A 81 -13.58 5.19 -6.89
CA LYS A 81 -13.93 4.57 -5.61
C LYS A 81 -13.57 5.49 -4.44
N GLN A 82 -12.43 6.17 -4.52
CA GLN A 82 -11.99 7.15 -3.53
C GLN A 82 -12.99 8.31 -3.41
N ALA A 83 -13.35 8.94 -4.54
CA ALA A 83 -14.30 10.04 -4.58
C ALA A 83 -15.71 9.69 -4.03
N LEU A 84 -16.11 8.42 -4.11
CA LEU A 84 -17.36 7.92 -3.54
C LEU A 84 -17.29 7.66 -2.03
N THR A 85 -16.08 7.54 -1.48
CA THR A 85 -15.82 7.20 -0.08
C THR A 85 -15.35 8.42 0.74
N ASP A 86 -15.03 9.54 0.07
CA ASP A 86 -14.52 10.76 0.69
C ASP A 86 -15.54 11.40 1.64
N ASN A 87 -15.31 11.22 2.95
CA ASN A 87 -15.84 12.06 4.02
C ASN A 87 -14.73 13.03 4.43
N ASN A 88 -14.69 14.20 3.77
CA ASN A 88 -13.71 15.25 4.04
C ASN A 88 -13.77 15.70 5.51
N ASN A 89 -12.76 15.32 6.30
CA ASN A 89 -12.30 16.05 7.46
C ASN A 89 -10.98 15.42 7.96
N SER A 90 -9.85 16.07 7.68
CA SER A 90 -8.64 15.89 8.47
C SER A 90 -7.87 17.20 8.47
N ASP A 91 -7.60 17.74 9.66
CA ASP A 91 -6.61 18.78 9.86
C ASP A 91 -5.25 18.21 9.48
N ASN A 92 -4.66 18.74 8.39
CA ASN A 92 -3.44 18.22 7.79
C ASN A 92 -2.26 18.25 8.78
N CYS A 93 -1.74 17.07 9.11
CA CYS A 93 -0.36 16.92 9.54
C CYS A 93 0.54 16.64 8.32
N ASP A 94 1.78 17.13 8.36
CA ASP A 94 2.68 17.26 7.19
C ASP A 94 2.93 15.91 6.46
N TRP A 95 3.04 14.81 7.21
CA TRP A 95 3.40 13.49 6.67
C TRP A 95 2.23 12.74 5.99
N ASP A 96 1.00 12.93 6.48
CA ASP A 96 -0.22 12.29 5.94
C ASP A 96 -0.45 12.66 4.47
N SER A 97 -0.01 13.87 4.08
CA SER A 97 -0.14 14.37 2.71
C SER A 97 0.62 13.56 1.66
N TYR A 98 1.64 12.79 2.09
CA TYR A 98 2.43 11.93 1.21
C TYR A 98 1.88 10.50 1.11
N GLN A 99 0.85 10.18 1.89
CA GLN A 99 0.25 8.85 1.95
C GLN A 99 -1.07 8.79 1.19
N GLU A 100 -1.41 7.59 0.73
CA GLU A 100 -2.71 7.36 0.11
C GLU A 100 -3.81 7.37 1.18
N PRO A 101 -4.83 8.26 1.11
CA PRO A 101 -5.84 8.40 2.15
C PRO A 101 -6.63 7.12 2.42
N LEU A 102 -6.92 6.35 1.36
CA LEU A 102 -7.63 5.08 1.48
C LEU A 102 -6.82 4.05 2.27
N LEU A 103 -5.49 4.05 2.13
CA LEU A 103 -4.62 3.17 2.91
C LEU A 103 -4.70 3.52 4.40
N LEU A 104 -4.61 4.81 4.73
CA LEU A 104 -4.71 5.27 6.12
C LEU A 104 -6.06 4.90 6.74
N GLN A 105 -7.16 5.07 6.00
CA GLN A 105 -8.50 4.65 6.43
C GLN A 105 -8.57 3.14 6.70
N LEU A 106 -8.02 2.31 5.80
CA LEU A 106 -8.02 0.86 5.99
C LEU A 106 -7.23 0.42 7.24
N LEU A 107 -6.09 1.06 7.50
CA LEU A 107 -5.30 0.77 8.72
C LEU A 107 -6.03 1.21 9.98
N ALA A 108 -6.67 2.38 9.94
CA ALA A 108 -7.44 2.94 11.03
C ALA A 108 -8.67 2.08 11.37
N GLU A 109 -9.40 1.61 10.35
CA GLU A 109 -10.52 0.67 10.48
C GLU A 109 -10.10 -0.64 11.13
N GLU A 110 -8.99 -1.23 10.67
CA GLU A 110 -8.50 -2.51 11.18
C GLU A 110 -8.03 -2.41 12.65
N LEU A 111 -7.48 -1.26 13.04
CA LEU A 111 -7.06 -1.00 14.43
C LEU A 111 -8.17 -0.40 15.30
N ASN A 112 -9.32 -0.05 14.72
CA ASN A 112 -10.44 0.65 15.36
C ASN A 112 -10.01 1.94 16.08
N ILE A 113 -9.21 2.76 15.39
CA ILE A 113 -8.71 4.07 15.85
C ILE A 113 -9.02 5.15 14.81
N PRO A 114 -9.05 6.44 15.17
CA PRO A 114 -9.07 7.52 14.18
C PRO A 114 -7.73 7.62 13.44
N VAL A 115 -7.76 8.04 12.17
CA VAL A 115 -6.58 8.20 11.30
C VAL A 115 -5.53 9.12 11.92
N GLU A 116 -5.97 10.19 12.59
CA GLU A 116 -5.13 11.19 13.26
C GLU A 116 -4.19 10.60 14.34
N GLN A 117 -4.48 9.41 14.84
CA GLN A 117 -3.62 8.74 15.81
C GLN A 117 -2.46 7.96 15.16
N ILE A 118 -2.52 7.69 13.86
CA ILE A 118 -1.43 7.05 13.13
C ILE A 118 -0.29 8.06 13.01
N VAL A 119 0.92 7.64 13.38
CA VAL A 119 2.13 8.48 13.32
C VAL A 119 3.06 8.02 12.21
N ASP A 120 3.17 6.70 12.04
CA ASP A 120 4.04 6.07 11.04
C ASP A 120 3.64 4.59 10.89
N PHE A 121 4.14 3.91 9.85
CA PHE A 121 3.95 2.49 9.65
C PHE A 121 5.10 1.86 8.85
N GLU A 122 5.32 0.56 9.07
CA GLU A 122 6.17 -0.26 8.23
C GLU A 122 5.37 -1.49 7.80
N LEU A 123 5.11 -1.60 6.50
CA LEU A 123 4.22 -2.60 5.92
C LEU A 123 4.93 -3.36 4.81
N ASN A 124 4.63 -4.64 4.71
CA ASN A 124 5.11 -5.56 3.70
C ASN A 124 3.93 -6.12 2.89
N LEU A 125 4.14 -6.26 1.59
CA LEU A 125 3.23 -6.99 0.71
C LEU A 125 3.53 -8.48 0.81
N TYR A 126 2.51 -9.32 0.72
CA TYR A 126 2.63 -10.78 0.69
C TYR A 126 1.56 -11.42 -0.20
#